data_AF-A0A494YS97-F1
#
_entry.id   AF-A0A494YS97-F1
#
_cell.length_a   1.000
_cell.length_b   1.000
_cell.length_c   1.000
_cell.angle_alpha   90.00
_cell.angle_beta   90.00
_cell.angle_gamma   90.00
#
_symmetry.space_group_name_H-M   'P 1'
#
loop_
_entity.id
_entity.type
_entity.pdbx_description
1 polymer ?
#
loop_
_entity_poly.entity_id
_entity_poly.type
_entity_poly.pdbx_seq_one_letter_code
_entity_poly.pdbx_strand_id
1 'polypeptide(L)'
;MCTCRRRLVMETFEEILEQYEPMISSIIRKLNIYKNYDSFRQTARIALWQAWLNFDEAKGKFSNYAYTTIKTTLLKEMTKENRYSDVQIAWERDDLTNAAHHYQMKNNTVQEVVLFEEIEELLTDDELALLLNLYFFGYSYEALAEKHGIAISTLKKRRQRLMEKIRKQLNE
;
A
#
# COMPACT_ATOMS: atom_id res chain seq x y z
N MET A 1 -8.85 39.96 31.20
CA MET A 1 -9.90 38.95 31.39
C MET A 1 -11.21 39.52 30.84
N CYS A 2 -11.64 39.10 29.65
CA CYS A 2 -12.95 39.45 29.10
C CYS A 2 -13.70 38.16 28.80
N THR A 3 -14.38 37.64 29.80
CA THR A 3 -15.39 36.59 29.65
C THR A 3 -16.65 37.22 29.05
N CYS A 4 -16.67 37.43 27.74
CA CYS A 4 -17.92 37.74 27.03
C CYS A 4 -18.66 36.43 26.75
N ARG A 5 -19.16 35.78 27.81
CA ARG A 5 -20.10 34.67 27.73
C ARG A 5 -21.46 35.28 27.35
N ARG A 6 -21.65 35.54 26.05
CA ARG A 6 -22.79 36.29 25.51
C ARG A 6 -24.04 35.38 25.45
N ARG A 7 -24.87 35.53 26.49
CA ARG A 7 -26.35 35.58 26.47
C ARG A 7 -27.05 34.80 25.34
N LEU A 8 -27.37 33.55 25.65
CA LEU A 8 -28.47 32.77 25.08
C LEU A 8 -29.79 33.57 25.18
N VAL A 9 -30.42 33.88 24.06
CA VAL A 9 -31.87 34.14 23.98
C VAL A 9 -32.40 33.51 22.70
N MET A 10 -32.99 32.32 22.87
CA MET A 10 -34.00 31.67 22.01
C MET A 10 -33.72 31.58 20.50
N GLU A 11 -32.58 31.02 20.12
CA GLU A 11 -32.58 30.03 19.04
C GLU A 11 -31.84 28.81 19.59
N THR A 12 -32.54 27.69 19.74
CA THR A 12 -31.88 26.41 19.98
C THR A 12 -31.04 26.06 18.76
N PHE A 13 -29.92 25.37 18.97
CA PHE A 13 -29.08 24.96 17.84
C PHE A 13 -29.89 24.14 16.83
N GLU A 14 -30.88 23.38 17.32
CA GLU A 14 -31.85 22.65 16.52
C GLU A 14 -32.61 23.53 15.52
N GLU A 15 -33.06 24.73 15.91
CA GLU A 15 -33.77 25.66 15.01
C GLU A 15 -32.83 26.24 13.95
N ILE A 16 -31.61 26.61 14.34
CA ILE A 16 -30.56 27.05 13.39
C ILE A 16 -30.22 25.91 12.44
N LEU A 17 -30.07 24.70 12.95
CA LEU A 17 -29.77 23.52 12.15
C LEU A 17 -30.86 23.29 11.11
N GLU A 18 -32.13 23.35 11.49
CA GLU A 18 -33.26 23.20 10.57
C GLU A 18 -33.27 24.28 9.48
N GLN A 19 -32.98 25.54 9.85
CA GLN A 19 -32.90 26.66 8.92
C GLN A 19 -31.75 26.51 7.90
N TYR A 20 -30.61 25.97 8.33
CA TYR A 20 -29.39 25.87 7.50
C TYR A 20 -29.19 24.49 6.85
N GLU A 21 -30.03 23.50 7.12
CA GLU A 21 -29.98 22.17 6.50
C GLU A 21 -30.10 22.19 4.96
N PRO A 22 -30.93 23.06 4.33
CA PRO A 22 -30.94 23.22 2.88
C PRO A 22 -29.60 23.74 2.33
N MET A 23 -28.92 24.60 3.09
CA MET A 23 -27.59 25.11 2.73
C MET A 23 -26.55 23.99 2.76
N ILE A 24 -26.55 23.16 3.80
CA ILE A 24 -25.69 21.97 3.91
C ILE A 24 -25.90 21.06 2.69
N SER A 25 -27.16 20.75 2.39
CA SER A 25 -27.53 19.90 1.24
C SER A 25 -27.04 20.49 -0.09
N SER A 26 -27.15 21.81 -0.27
CA SER A 26 -26.63 22.51 -1.45
C SER A 26 -25.10 22.40 -1.57
N ILE A 27 -24.37 22.55 -0.46
CA ILE A 27 -22.91 22.45 -0.45
C ILE A 27 -22.47 21.03 -0.79
N ILE A 28 -23.07 20.01 -0.19
CA ILE A 28 -22.75 18.60 -0.45
C ILE A 28 -22.98 18.27 -1.93
N ARG A 29 -24.11 18.72 -2.51
CA ARG A 29 -24.39 18.55 -3.94
C ARG A 29 -23.38 19.28 -4.83
N LYS A 30 -22.97 20.50 -4.46
CA LYS A 30 -21.95 21.28 -5.20
C LYS A 30 -20.57 20.63 -5.15
N LEU A 31 -20.23 19.98 -4.04
CA LEU A 31 -18.97 19.25 -3.87
C LEU A 31 -19.01 17.85 -4.53
N ASN A 32 -20.14 17.45 -5.10
CA ASN A 32 -20.35 16.16 -5.76
C ASN A 32 -19.99 14.95 -4.89
N ILE A 33 -20.31 15.02 -3.60
CA ILE A 33 -20.05 13.95 -2.63
C ILE A 33 -21.13 12.86 -2.80
N TYR A 34 -20.74 11.72 -3.34
CA TYR A 34 -21.63 10.56 -3.58
C TYR A 34 -21.37 9.37 -2.64
N LYS A 35 -20.20 9.33 -1.99
CA LYS A 35 -19.84 8.32 -0.98
C LYS A 35 -20.00 8.89 0.43
N ASN A 36 -20.29 8.01 1.40
CA ASN A 36 -20.35 8.36 2.82
C ASN A 36 -21.23 9.58 3.15
N TYR A 37 -22.35 9.73 2.44
CA TYR A 37 -23.21 10.92 2.49
C TYR A 37 -23.63 11.30 3.92
N ASP A 38 -24.01 10.34 4.75
CA ASP A 38 -24.43 10.61 6.14
C ASP A 38 -23.27 11.11 7.01
N SER A 39 -22.05 10.62 6.80
CA SER A 39 -20.85 11.07 7.53
C SER A 39 -20.51 12.51 7.19
N PHE A 40 -20.54 12.86 5.89
CA PHE A 40 -20.33 14.24 5.46
C PHE A 40 -21.44 15.17 5.96
N ARG A 41 -22.70 14.71 6.00
CA ARG A 41 -23.80 15.50 6.57
C ARG A 41 -23.58 15.77 8.05
N GLN A 42 -23.19 14.77 8.84
CA GLN A 42 -22.84 14.96 10.26
C GLN A 42 -21.66 15.93 10.43
N THR A 43 -20.62 15.78 9.61
CA THR A 43 -19.44 16.67 9.62
C THR A 43 -19.83 18.11 9.33
N ALA A 44 -20.73 18.33 8.36
CA ALA A 44 -21.26 19.66 8.06
C ALA A 44 -22.03 20.27 9.23
N ARG A 45 -22.85 19.48 9.94
CA ARG A 45 -23.60 19.93 11.12
C ARG A 45 -22.69 20.29 12.28
N ILE A 46 -21.63 19.51 12.51
CA ILE A 46 -20.60 19.82 13.51
C ILE A 46 -19.87 21.11 13.13
N ALA A 47 -19.57 21.31 11.84
CA ALA A 47 -18.95 22.55 11.36
C ALA A 47 -19.88 23.77 11.55
N LEU A 48 -21.19 23.61 11.33
CA LEU A 48 -22.19 24.64 11.61
C LEU A 48 -22.24 24.99 13.10
N TRP A 49 -22.19 23.98 13.98
CA TRP A 49 -22.10 24.21 15.43
C TRP A 49 -20.82 24.98 15.77
N GLN A 50 -19.67 24.54 15.28
CA GLN A 50 -18.42 25.27 15.50
C GLN A 50 -18.45 26.72 14.96
N ALA A 51 -19.15 26.95 13.85
CA ALA A 51 -19.38 28.30 13.33
C ALA A 51 -20.27 29.11 14.29
N TRP A 52 -21.35 28.52 14.83
CA TRP A 52 -22.24 29.19 15.78
C TRP A 52 -21.52 29.56 17.09
N LEU A 53 -20.63 28.71 17.63
CA LEU A 53 -19.82 29.03 18.82
C LEU A 53 -18.87 30.22 18.63
N ASN A 54 -18.20 30.25 17.48
CA ASN A 54 -17.05 31.13 17.24
C ASN A 54 -17.42 32.36 16.41
N PHE A 55 -18.69 32.52 16.08
CA PHE A 55 -19.14 33.63 15.28
C PHE A 55 -19.01 34.95 16.04
N ASP A 56 -18.46 35.93 15.34
CA ASP A 56 -18.30 37.30 15.83
C ASP A 56 -19.08 38.21 14.90
N GLU A 57 -20.12 38.86 15.43
CA GLU A 57 -20.98 39.79 14.70
C GLU A 57 -20.19 40.94 14.06
N ALA A 58 -19.03 41.30 14.61
CA ALA A 58 -18.17 42.33 14.03
C ALA A 58 -17.55 41.93 12.68
N LYS A 59 -17.50 40.63 12.35
CA LYS A 59 -16.86 40.10 11.14
C LYS A 59 -17.81 39.92 9.95
N GLY A 60 -19.10 40.20 10.11
CA GLY A 60 -20.07 40.20 9.01
C GLY A 60 -21.31 39.34 9.30
N LYS A 61 -21.98 38.84 8.25
CA LYS A 61 -23.20 38.04 8.36
C LYS A 61 -22.90 36.58 8.69
N PHE A 62 -23.66 36.00 9.64
CA PHE A 62 -23.52 34.60 10.05
C PHE A 62 -23.63 33.63 8.87
N SER A 63 -24.58 33.84 7.95
CA SER A 63 -24.80 32.93 6.81
C SER A 63 -23.57 32.77 5.91
N ASN A 64 -22.81 33.85 5.68
CA ASN A 64 -21.58 33.80 4.88
C ASN A 64 -20.46 33.07 5.63
N TYR A 65 -20.35 33.31 6.93
CA TYR A 65 -19.37 32.66 7.79
C TYR A 65 -19.66 31.16 7.92
N ALA A 66 -20.91 30.77 8.14
CA ALA A 66 -21.36 29.40 8.20
C ALA A 66 -21.11 28.67 6.87
N TYR A 67 -21.51 29.27 5.74
CA TYR A 67 -21.25 28.70 4.40
C TYR A 67 -19.77 28.41 4.17
N THR A 68 -18.91 29.40 4.47
CA THR A 68 -17.46 29.28 4.28
C THR A 68 -16.87 28.21 5.20
N THR A 69 -17.28 28.19 6.46
CA THR A 69 -16.80 27.23 7.47
C THR A 69 -17.18 25.80 7.06
N ILE A 70 -18.45 25.56 6.74
CA ILE A 70 -18.95 24.24 6.31
C ILE A 70 -18.22 23.77 5.06
N LYS A 71 -18.13 24.61 4.02
CA LYS A 71 -17.46 24.27 2.77
C LYS A 71 -15.99 23.91 2.99
N THR A 72 -15.28 24.68 3.80
CA THR A 72 -13.85 24.45 4.07
C THR A 72 -13.63 23.17 4.86
N THR A 73 -14.48 22.89 5.86
CA THR A 73 -14.41 21.65 6.64
C THR A 73 -14.69 20.41 5.77
N LEU A 74 -15.70 20.46 4.91
CA LEU A 74 -16.01 19.34 4.00
C LEU A 74 -14.87 19.09 3.00
N LEU A 75 -14.25 20.14 2.44
CA LEU A 75 -13.09 20.00 1.56
C LEU A 75 -11.89 19.35 2.27
N LYS A 76 -11.66 19.72 3.54
CA LYS A 76 -10.59 19.10 4.36
C LYS A 76 -10.86 17.63 4.60
N GLU A 77 -12.09 17.26 4.95
CA GLU A 77 -12.44 15.86 5.18
C GLU A 77 -12.34 15.04 3.89
N MET A 78 -12.75 15.59 2.75
CA MET A 78 -12.59 14.96 1.44
C MET A 78 -11.11 14.76 1.06
N THR A 79 -10.26 15.75 1.33
CA THR A 79 -8.80 15.63 1.09
C THR A 79 -8.19 14.54 1.96
N LYS A 80 -8.65 14.44 3.21
CA LYS A 80 -8.23 13.42 4.15
C LYS A 80 -8.69 12.03 3.70
N GLU A 81 -9.96 11.88 3.29
CA GLU A 81 -10.51 10.62 2.79
C GLU A 81 -9.79 10.14 1.51
N ASN A 82 -9.51 11.05 0.57
CA ASN A 82 -8.72 10.73 -0.62
C ASN A 82 -7.30 10.24 -0.26
N ARG A 83 -6.65 10.88 0.72
CA ARG A 83 -5.35 10.43 1.21
C ARG A 83 -5.43 9.05 1.86
N TYR A 84 -6.48 8.76 2.61
CA TYR A 84 -6.69 7.43 3.19
C TYR A 84 -6.96 6.38 2.12
N SER A 85 -7.75 6.70 1.08
CA SER A 85 -7.97 5.78 -0.04
C SER A 85 -6.69 5.53 -0.82
N ASP A 86 -5.88 6.53 -1.10
CA ASP A 86 -4.62 6.36 -1.83
C ASP A 86 -3.63 5.44 -1.05
N VAL A 87 -3.61 5.57 0.28
CA VAL A 87 -2.78 4.72 1.14
C VAL A 87 -3.35 3.30 1.29
N GLN A 88 -4.68 3.14 1.26
CA GLN A 88 -5.32 1.82 1.36
C GLN A 88 -5.38 1.06 0.03
N ILE A 89 -5.42 1.74 -1.12
CA ILE A 89 -5.38 1.10 -2.45
C ILE A 89 -3.99 0.50 -2.72
N ALA A 90 -2.93 0.99 -2.09
CA ALA A 90 -1.60 0.36 -2.14
C ALA A 90 -1.53 -1.03 -1.48
N TRP A 91 -2.62 -1.49 -0.83
CA TRP A 91 -2.78 -2.86 -0.33
C TRP A 91 -3.84 -3.62 -1.13
N GLU A 92 -3.98 -3.32 -2.42
CA GLU A 92 -4.76 -4.16 -3.31
C GLU A 92 -4.20 -5.59 -3.31
N ARG A 93 -5.13 -6.52 -3.47
CA ARG A 93 -5.09 -7.98 -3.23
C ARG A 93 -3.83 -8.70 -3.75
N ASP A 94 -3.16 -8.11 -4.74
CA ASP A 94 -1.94 -8.60 -5.38
C ASP A 94 -0.72 -8.52 -4.46
N ASP A 95 -0.57 -7.49 -3.62
CA ASP A 95 0.58 -7.39 -2.72
C ASP A 95 0.47 -8.31 -1.50
N LEU A 96 -0.76 -8.59 -1.02
CA LEU A 96 -0.95 -9.63 0.00
C LEU A 96 -0.69 -11.04 -0.54
N THR A 97 -1.09 -11.32 -1.79
CA THR A 97 -0.77 -12.61 -2.44
C THR A 97 0.72 -12.71 -2.74
N ASN A 98 1.36 -11.64 -3.22
CA ASN A 98 2.80 -11.59 -3.42
C ASN A 98 3.56 -11.75 -2.10
N ALA A 99 3.16 -11.06 -1.02
CA ALA A 99 3.76 -11.21 0.29
C ALA A 99 3.57 -12.62 0.86
N ALA A 100 2.39 -13.23 0.67
CA ALA A 100 2.13 -14.62 1.05
C ALA A 100 2.97 -15.61 0.23
N HIS A 101 3.11 -15.41 -1.08
CA HIS A 101 3.99 -16.19 -1.95
C HIS A 101 5.46 -16.05 -1.54
N HIS A 102 5.90 -14.84 -1.20
CA HIS A 102 7.27 -14.58 -0.72
C HIS A 102 7.54 -15.24 0.63
N TYR A 103 6.55 -15.25 1.53
CA TYR A 103 6.61 -15.97 2.80
C TYR A 103 6.64 -17.49 2.61
N GLN A 104 5.86 -18.00 1.65
CA GLN A 104 5.82 -19.42 1.30
C GLN A 104 7.15 -19.88 0.68
N MET A 105 7.75 -19.11 -0.23
CA MET A 105 9.08 -19.41 -0.76
C MET A 105 10.15 -19.37 0.35
N LYS A 106 10.12 -18.36 1.23
CA LYS A 106 11.10 -18.23 2.32
C LYS A 106 11.01 -19.35 3.37
N ASN A 107 9.84 -19.96 3.54
CA ASN A 107 9.64 -21.07 4.48
C ASN A 107 9.75 -22.45 3.82
N ASN A 108 9.99 -22.54 2.51
CA ASN A 108 10.21 -23.80 1.80
C ASN A 108 11.67 -24.27 1.86
N THR A 109 12.46 -23.75 2.80
CA THR A 109 13.88 -24.09 2.99
C THR A 109 14.13 -25.57 3.22
N VAL A 110 13.14 -26.30 3.76
CA VAL A 110 13.27 -27.76 3.97
C VAL A 110 13.29 -28.51 2.64
N GLN A 111 12.47 -28.10 1.66
CA GLN A 111 12.40 -28.76 0.36
C GLN A 111 13.62 -28.42 -0.52
N GLU A 112 14.17 -27.21 -0.38
CA GLU A 112 15.40 -26.80 -1.08
C GLU A 112 16.65 -27.49 -0.53
N VAL A 113 16.73 -27.74 0.79
CA VAL A 113 17.85 -28.48 1.41
C VAL A 113 17.81 -29.95 1.01
N VAL A 114 16.63 -30.59 1.03
CA VAL A 114 16.48 -31.99 0.59
C VAL A 114 16.83 -32.15 -0.88
N LEU A 115 16.37 -31.23 -1.74
CA LEU A 115 16.72 -31.27 -3.17
C LEU A 115 18.23 -31.10 -3.41
N PHE A 116 18.91 -30.30 -2.59
CA PHE A 116 20.36 -30.13 -2.70
C PHE A 116 21.11 -31.41 -2.31
N GLU A 117 20.69 -32.10 -1.25
CA GLU A 117 21.25 -33.40 -0.84
C GLU A 117 21.04 -34.47 -1.93
N GLU A 118 19.86 -34.53 -2.54
CA GLU A 118 19.56 -35.46 -3.65
C GLU A 118 20.41 -35.18 -4.90
N ILE A 119 20.66 -33.91 -5.21
CA ILE A 119 21.55 -33.50 -6.31
C ILE A 119 23.01 -33.84 -5.98
N GLU A 120 23.45 -33.66 -4.73
CA GLU A 120 24.79 -34.01 -4.29
C GLU A 120 25.07 -35.51 -4.44
N GLU A 121 24.10 -36.38 -4.11
CA GLU A 121 24.24 -37.83 -4.31
C GLU A 121 24.27 -38.26 -5.79
N LEU A 122 23.64 -37.50 -6.69
CA LEU A 122 23.55 -37.81 -8.11
C LEU A 122 24.82 -37.43 -8.89
N LEU A 123 25.49 -36.36 -8.48
CA LEU A 123 26.61 -35.75 -9.21
C LEU A 123 27.93 -36.34 -8.74
N THR A 124 28.90 -36.47 -9.65
CA THR A 124 30.29 -36.72 -9.23
C THR A 124 30.91 -35.45 -8.65
N ASP A 125 31.92 -35.57 -7.80
CA ASP A 125 32.61 -34.41 -7.20
C ASP A 125 33.05 -33.35 -8.23
N ASP A 126 33.54 -33.79 -9.39
CA ASP A 126 33.94 -32.92 -10.51
C ASP A 126 32.74 -32.18 -11.15
N GLU A 127 31.58 -32.82 -11.19
CA GLU A 127 30.33 -32.27 -11.74
C GLU A 127 29.71 -31.27 -10.77
N LEU A 128 29.69 -31.60 -9.47
CA LEU A 128 29.26 -30.71 -8.39
C LEU A 128 30.16 -29.48 -8.28
N ALA A 129 31.48 -29.68 -8.32
CA ALA A 129 32.44 -28.59 -8.34
C ALA A 129 32.21 -27.68 -9.55
N LEU A 130 31.96 -28.24 -10.74
CA LEU A 130 31.65 -27.44 -11.92
C LEU A 130 30.35 -26.63 -11.75
N LEU A 131 29.31 -27.22 -11.16
CA LEU A 131 28.04 -26.54 -10.85
C LEU A 131 28.26 -25.36 -9.91
N LEU A 132 28.92 -25.59 -8.78
CA LEU A 132 29.21 -24.57 -7.78
C LEU A 132 30.07 -23.46 -8.36
N ASN A 133 31.12 -23.79 -9.10
CA ASN A 133 31.99 -22.78 -9.71
C ASN A 133 31.25 -21.90 -10.71
N LEU A 134 30.33 -22.44 -11.50
CA LEU A 134 29.57 -21.67 -12.49
C LEU A 134 28.44 -20.84 -11.89
N TYR A 135 27.69 -21.40 -10.93
CA TYR A 135 26.41 -20.83 -10.48
C TYR A 135 26.49 -20.21 -9.07
N PHE A 136 27.31 -20.76 -8.18
CA PHE A 136 27.46 -20.24 -6.83
C PHE A 136 28.61 -19.21 -6.74
N PHE A 137 29.79 -19.57 -7.25
CA PHE A 137 30.97 -18.70 -7.23
C PHE A 137 31.05 -17.77 -8.45
N GLY A 138 30.27 -18.01 -9.51
CA GLY A 138 30.16 -17.12 -10.67
C GLY A 138 31.40 -17.06 -11.57
N TYR A 139 32.24 -18.09 -11.59
CA TYR A 139 33.41 -18.13 -12.46
C TYR A 139 33.02 -18.23 -13.94
N SER A 140 33.78 -17.55 -14.80
CA SER A 140 33.62 -17.65 -16.26
C SER A 140 34.24 -18.94 -16.80
N TYR A 141 33.84 -19.35 -18.01
CA TYR A 141 34.40 -20.54 -18.64
C TYR A 141 35.90 -20.37 -18.96
N GLU A 142 36.35 -19.15 -19.23
CA GLU A 142 37.76 -18.84 -19.48
C GLU A 142 38.59 -19.07 -18.22
N ALA A 143 38.12 -18.56 -17.07
CA ALA A 143 38.80 -18.74 -15.79
C ALA A 143 38.88 -20.21 -15.37
N LEU A 144 37.82 -21.00 -15.62
CA LEU A 144 37.81 -22.43 -15.32
C LEU A 144 38.67 -23.24 -16.29
N ALA A 145 38.71 -22.85 -17.56
CA ALA A 145 39.57 -23.48 -18.55
C ALA A 145 41.05 -23.32 -18.22
N GLU A 146 41.44 -22.12 -17.79
CA GLU A 146 42.80 -21.81 -17.35
C GLU A 146 43.17 -22.53 -16.05
N LYS A 147 42.28 -22.50 -15.05
CA LYS A 147 42.48 -23.14 -13.75
C LYS A 147 42.64 -24.67 -13.82
N HIS A 148 41.91 -25.32 -14.71
CA HIS A 148 41.91 -26.79 -14.82
C HIS A 148 42.68 -27.33 -16.05
N GLY A 149 43.18 -26.45 -16.93
CA GLY A 149 43.86 -26.86 -18.16
C GLY A 149 42.96 -27.57 -19.17
N ILE A 150 41.65 -27.28 -19.16
CA ILE A 150 40.63 -27.95 -19.98
C ILE A 150 40.09 -26.98 -21.04
N ALA A 151 39.90 -27.45 -22.28
CA ALA A 151 39.28 -26.64 -23.32
C ALA A 151 37.85 -26.17 -22.95
N ILE A 152 37.52 -24.92 -23.26
CA ILE A 152 36.19 -24.32 -23.03
C ILE A 152 35.07 -25.17 -23.66
N SER A 153 35.32 -25.75 -24.84
CA SER A 153 34.39 -26.64 -25.53
C SER A 153 34.05 -27.90 -24.72
N THR A 154 35.02 -28.43 -23.97
CA THR A 154 34.85 -29.58 -23.07
C THR A 154 34.05 -29.18 -21.83
N LEU A 155 34.30 -28.01 -21.23
CA LEU A 155 33.52 -27.50 -20.10
C LEU A 155 32.04 -27.28 -20.46
N LYS A 156 31.77 -26.72 -21.65
CA LYS A 156 30.39 -26.56 -22.16
C LYS A 156 29.68 -27.91 -22.34
N LYS A 157 30.37 -28.92 -22.87
CA LYS A 157 29.82 -30.29 -23.00
C LYS A 157 29.56 -30.94 -21.64
N ARG A 158 30.46 -30.75 -20.67
CA ARG A 158 30.28 -31.24 -19.29
C ARG A 158 29.06 -30.59 -18.62
N ARG A 159 28.93 -29.26 -18.72
CA ARG A 159 27.73 -28.54 -18.25
C ARG A 159 26.45 -29.06 -18.90
N GLN A 160 26.47 -29.29 -20.22
CA GLN A 160 25.27 -29.77 -20.91
C GLN A 160 24.81 -31.12 -20.34
N ARG A 161 25.73 -32.09 -20.22
CA ARG A 161 25.42 -33.41 -19.65
C ARG A 161 24.98 -33.32 -18.19
N LEU A 162 25.62 -32.45 -17.42
CA LEU A 162 25.25 -32.15 -16.03
C LEU A 162 23.81 -31.66 -15.92
N MET A 163 23.44 -30.66 -16.72
CA MET A 163 22.07 -30.12 -16.72
C MET A 163 21.04 -31.14 -17.23
N GLU A 164 21.41 -32.00 -18.18
CA GLU A 164 20.56 -33.10 -18.63
C GLU A 164 20.31 -34.14 -17.52
N LYS A 165 21.32 -34.46 -16.69
CA LYS A 165 21.16 -35.34 -15.52
C LYS A 165 20.23 -34.74 -14.48
N ILE A 166 20.47 -33.49 -14.08
CA ILE A 166 19.65 -32.79 -13.07
C ILE A 166 18.19 -32.68 -13.53
N ARG A 167 17.95 -32.36 -14.81
CA ARG A 167 16.60 -32.26 -15.37
C ARG A 167 15.85 -33.58 -15.41
N LYS A 168 16.54 -34.72 -15.55
CA LYS A 168 15.89 -36.04 -15.51
C LYS A 168 15.33 -36.33 -14.13
N GLN A 169 16.11 -36.05 -13.08
CA GLN A 169 15.67 -36.26 -11.70
C GLN A 169 14.57 -35.28 -11.27
N LEU A 170 14.61 -34.03 -11.72
CA LEU A 170 13.56 -33.05 -11.40
C LEU A 170 12.20 -33.31 -12.08
N ASN A 171 12.16 -34.14 -13.12
CA ASN A 171 10.96 -34.45 -13.89
C ASN A 171 10.41 -35.87 -13.64
N GLU A 172 11.06 -36.66 -12.77
CA GLU A 172 10.54 -37.91 -12.21
C GLU A 172 9.74 -37.62 -10.93
#